data_AF-A0A946MV02-F1
#
_entry.id   AF-A0A946MV02-F1
#
_cell.length_a   1.000
_cell.length_b   1.000
_cell.length_c   1.000
_cell.angle_alpha   90.00
_cell.angle_beta   90.00
_cell.angle_gamma   90.00
#
_symmetry.space_group_name_H-M   'P 1'
#
loop_
_entity.id
_entity.type
_entity.pdbx_description
1 polymer ?
#
loop_
_entity_poly.entity_id
_entity_poly.type
_entity_poly.pdbx_seq_one_letter_code
_entity_poly.pdbx_strand_id
1 'polypeptide(L)'
;MDTEQLRICFLEFLRTHSNSLLTISNIYSDIAQTADNLNFPIEEKHNNNPLLTKTEQIQIREIYWSFMLQGILVPGSTVPDNTSSTFPQFGVSEYGKKVLESKKPIPYDPTNYLGYIDKHAFILYSNPIVSLKYSINSETISRILEKVYPEI
;
A
#
# COMPACT_ATOMS: atom_id res chain seq x y z
N MET A 1 10.03 12.70 12.68
CA MET A 1 10.37 11.42 12.03
C MET A 1 10.55 11.59 10.53
N ASP A 2 11.27 10.68 9.87
CA ASP A 2 11.30 10.62 8.40
C ASP A 2 10.11 9.82 7.82
N THR A 3 9.92 9.90 6.50
CA THR A 3 8.78 9.26 5.81
C THR A 3 8.76 7.73 5.94
N GLU A 4 9.92 7.08 5.97
CA GLU A 4 10.01 5.62 6.08
C GLU A 4 9.68 5.15 7.50
N GLN A 5 10.13 5.88 8.52
CA GLN A 5 9.73 5.66 9.90
C GLN A 5 8.20 5.77 10.07
N LEU A 6 7.60 6.80 9.46
CA LEU A 6 6.14 6.95 9.46
C LEU A 6 5.43 5.81 8.74
N ARG A 7 5.99 5.33 7.62
CA ARG A 7 5.46 4.15 6.90
C ARG A 7 5.49 2.89 7.77
N ILE A 8 6.58 2.67 8.50
CA ILE A 8 6.73 1.54 9.41
C ILE A 8 5.69 1.63 10.54
N CYS A 9 5.54 2.80 11.17
CA CYS A 9 4.51 2.99 12.19
C CYS A 9 3.10 2.75 11.64
N PHE A 10 2.83 3.23 10.43
CA PHE A 10 1.55 3.01 9.76
C PHE A 10 1.29 1.52 9.50
N LEU A 11 2.30 0.76 9.08
CA LEU A 11 2.19 -0.69 8.89
C LEU A 11 1.91 -1.44 10.19
N GLU A 12 2.63 -1.11 11.27
CA GLU A 12 2.40 -1.71 12.59
C GLU A 12 1.02 -1.35 13.17
N PHE A 13 0.59 -0.11 12.95
CA PHE A 13 -0.77 0.32 13.25
C PHE A 13 -1.81 -0.53 12.49
N LEU A 14 -1.62 -0.78 11.20
CA LEU A 14 -2.52 -1.64 10.43
C LEU A 14 -2.49 -3.10 10.88
N ARG A 15 -1.34 -3.63 11.30
CA ARG A 15 -1.23 -5.00 11.84
C ARG A 15 -2.07 -5.17 13.09
N THR A 16 -2.00 -4.21 14.00
CA THR A 16 -2.74 -4.21 15.26
C THR A 16 -4.25 -4.00 15.07
N HIS A 17 -4.67 -3.32 14.00
CA HIS A 17 -6.07 -2.97 13.73
C HIS A 17 -6.66 -3.66 12.48
N SER A 18 -6.03 -4.73 12.00
CA SER A 18 -6.38 -5.40 10.72
C SER A 18 -7.84 -5.89 10.61
N ASN A 19 -8.50 -6.12 11.74
CA ASN A 19 -9.90 -6.56 11.83
C ASN A 19 -10.88 -5.45 12.29
N SER A 20 -10.39 -4.23 12.47
CA SER A 20 -11.16 -3.10 13.00
C SER A 20 -11.43 -2.06 11.92
N LEU A 21 -12.49 -1.28 12.11
CA LEU A 21 -12.77 -0.11 11.28
C LEU A 21 -11.82 1.02 11.65
N LEU A 22 -11.16 1.60 10.64
CA LEU A 22 -10.20 2.67 10.82
C LEU A 22 -10.86 4.03 10.56
N THR A 23 -10.72 4.96 11.50
CA THR A 23 -11.14 6.37 11.35
C THR A 23 -9.94 7.31 11.40
N ILE A 24 -9.92 8.33 10.53
CA ILE A 24 -8.77 9.23 10.38
C ILE A 24 -8.40 9.96 11.69
N SER A 25 -9.37 10.25 12.56
CA SER A 25 -9.11 10.91 13.84
C SER A 25 -8.27 10.07 14.79
N ASN A 26 -8.47 8.76 14.80
CA ASN A 26 -7.78 7.85 15.73
C ASN A 26 -6.40 7.45 15.18
N ILE A 27 -6.25 7.44 13.85
CA ILE A 27 -5.01 7.07 13.15
C ILE A 27 -3.80 7.89 13.66
N TYR A 28 -3.95 9.20 13.87
CA TYR A 28 -2.80 10.03 14.27
C TYR A 28 -2.30 9.75 15.69
N SER A 29 -3.21 9.61 16.66
CA SER A 29 -2.83 9.29 18.04
C SER A 29 -2.23 7.89 18.14
N ASP A 30 -2.80 6.93 17.41
CA ASP A 30 -2.36 5.54 17.48
C ASP A 30 -0.99 5.36 16.79
N ILE A 31 -0.74 6.10 15.70
CA ILE A 31 0.58 6.14 15.06
C ILE A 31 1.60 6.83 15.95
N ALA A 32 1.25 7.92 16.64
CA ALA A 32 2.14 8.57 17.60
C ALA A 32 2.54 7.60 18.72
N GLN A 33 1.57 6.84 19.25
CA GLN A 33 1.83 5.82 20.26
C GLN A 33 2.68 4.67 19.72
N THR A 34 2.43 4.24 18.47
CA THR A 34 3.23 3.21 17.81
C THR A 34 4.67 3.66 17.62
N ALA A 35 4.89 4.93 17.25
CA ALA A 35 6.22 5.51 17.14
C ALA A 35 6.96 5.52 18.48
N ASP A 36 6.27 5.87 19.58
CA ASP A 36 6.86 5.90 20.93
C ASP A 36 7.24 4.47 21.38
N ASN A 37 6.37 3.49 21.12
CA ASN A 37 6.63 2.06 21.39
C ASN A 37 7.82 1.52 20.58
N LEU A 38 8.05 2.02 19.36
CA LEU A 38 9.18 1.66 18.51
C LEU A 38 10.45 2.49 18.81
N ASN A 39 10.39 3.39 19.80
CA ASN A 39 11.47 4.32 20.16
C ASN A 39 11.90 5.25 19.00
N PHE A 40 10.98 5.62 18.12
CA PHE A 40 11.24 6.65 17.12
C PHE A 40 11.21 8.06 17.73
N PRO A 41 11.96 9.02 17.16
CA PRO A 41 12.05 10.37 17.71
C PRO A 41 10.73 11.11 17.54
N ILE A 42 10.08 11.45 18.66
CA ILE A 42 8.85 12.24 18.71
C ILE A 42 9.16 13.60 19.31
N GLU A 43 8.88 14.65 18.54
CA GLU A 43 9.21 16.04 18.88
C GLU A 43 8.16 16.68 19.80
N GLU A 44 6.88 16.35 19.61
CA GLU A 44 5.77 16.95 20.35
C GLU A 44 5.14 15.96 21.34
N LYS A 45 4.91 16.41 22.58
CA LYS A 45 4.15 15.67 23.59
C LYS A 45 3.13 16.58 24.26
N HIS A 46 1.91 16.11 24.47
CA HIS A 46 0.87 16.82 25.21
C HIS A 46 0.41 15.99 26.40
N ASN A 47 0.56 16.51 27.63
CA ASN A 47 0.32 15.74 28.87
C ASN A 47 1.06 14.39 28.89
N ASN A 48 2.32 14.37 28.45
CA ASN A 48 3.17 13.18 28.25
C ASN A 48 2.72 12.20 27.16
N ASN A 49 1.60 12.44 26.48
CA ASN A 49 1.19 11.62 25.35
C ASN A 49 1.93 12.06 24.09
N PRO A 50 2.47 11.11 23.29
CA PRO A 50 3.11 11.44 22.03
C PRO A 50 2.13 12.09 21.05
N LEU A 51 2.58 13.13 20.36
CA LEU A 51 1.80 13.85 19.37
C LEU A 51 2.62 13.98 18.07
N LEU A 52 1.93 13.81 16.95
CA LEU A 52 2.52 14.06 15.64
C LEU A 52 2.45 15.54 15.30
N THR A 53 3.57 16.07 14.80
CA THR A 53 3.63 17.41 14.23
C THR A 53 2.68 17.54 13.04
N LYS A 54 2.31 18.77 12.66
CA LYS A 54 1.47 19.00 11.47
C LYS A 54 2.08 18.44 10.18
N THR A 55 3.41 18.50 10.06
CA THR A 55 4.15 17.96 8.92
C THR A 55 4.00 16.43 8.83
N GLU A 56 4.16 15.73 9.95
CA GLU A 56 4.01 14.28 10.02
C GLU A 56 2.57 13.84 9.73
N GLN A 57 1.57 14.61 10.18
CA GLN A 57 0.16 14.33 9.86
C GLN A 57 -0.14 14.44 8.35
N ILE A 58 0.51 15.37 7.66
CA ILE A 58 0.42 15.50 6.18
C ILE A 58 1.08 14.29 5.52
N GLN A 59 2.29 13.92 5.95
CA GLN A 59 3.00 12.76 5.40
C GLN A 59 2.25 11.45 5.62
N ILE A 60 1.63 11.26 6.79
CA ILE A 60 0.76 10.10 7.04
C ILE A 60 -0.44 10.09 6.10
N ARG A 61 -1.01 11.26 5.76
CA ARG A 61 -2.09 11.33 4.79
C ARG A 61 -1.64 10.88 3.40
N GLU A 62 -0.42 11.21 2.99
CA GLU A 62 0.15 10.74 1.73
C GLU A 62 0.41 9.23 1.75
N ILE A 63 0.96 8.71 2.84
CA ILE A 63 1.17 7.27 3.06
C ILE A 63 -0.18 6.53 2.99
N TYR A 64 -1.19 7.07 3.68
CA TYR A 64 -2.55 6.57 3.67
C TYR A 64 -3.11 6.45 2.25
N TRP A 65 -2.99 7.51 1.43
CA TRP A 65 -3.42 7.48 0.02
C TRP A 65 -2.62 6.47 -0.81
N SER A 66 -1.31 6.38 -0.59
CA SER A 66 -0.45 5.41 -1.26
C SER A 66 -0.91 3.97 -0.98
N PHE A 67 -1.31 3.66 0.25
CA PHE A 67 -1.80 2.34 0.64
C PHE A 67 -3.18 2.02 0.05
N MET A 68 -4.04 3.04 -0.08
CA MET A 68 -5.32 2.89 -0.75
C MET A 68 -5.14 2.62 -2.26
N LEU A 69 -4.27 3.37 -2.93
CA LEU A 69 -3.98 3.17 -4.36
C LEU A 69 -3.36 1.81 -4.65
N GLN A 70 -2.57 1.27 -3.71
CA GLN A 70 -2.03 -0.10 -3.79
C GLN A 70 -3.06 -1.19 -3.46
N GLY A 71 -4.28 -0.81 -3.08
CA GLY A 71 -5.34 -1.76 -2.71
C GLY A 71 -5.13 -2.44 -1.36
N ILE A 72 -4.21 -1.96 -0.51
CA ILE A 72 -4.01 -2.46 0.86
C ILE A 72 -5.17 -1.99 1.73
N LEU A 73 -5.52 -0.71 1.60
CA LEU A 73 -6.70 -0.11 2.23
C LEU A 73 -7.82 0.05 1.22
N VAL A 74 -9.06 -0.14 1.67
CA VAL A 74 -10.27 0.06 0.86
C VAL A 74 -11.28 0.93 1.59
N PRO A 75 -12.00 1.81 0.88
CA PRO A 75 -13.09 2.58 1.46
C PRO A 75 -14.25 1.69 1.90
N GLY A 76 -14.88 2.06 3.01
CA GLY A 76 -15.99 1.35 3.61
C GLY A 76 -15.58 0.33 4.67
N SER A 77 -16.56 -0.49 5.05
CA SER A 77 -16.39 -1.56 6.03
C SER A 77 -16.14 -2.88 5.32
N THR A 78 -15.04 -3.56 5.69
CA THR A 78 -14.83 -4.97 5.34
C THR A 78 -15.49 -5.91 6.36
N VAL A 79 -16.10 -5.37 7.42
CA VAL A 79 -16.84 -6.10 8.45
C VAL A 79 -18.30 -6.29 8.00
N PRO A 80 -18.81 -7.54 7.92
CA PRO A 80 -20.24 -7.81 7.69
C PRO A 80 -21.09 -7.17 8.78
N ASP A 81 -22.25 -6.61 8.42
CA ASP A 81 -23.24 -6.01 9.33
C ASP A 81 -22.87 -4.69 10.02
N ASN A 82 -21.87 -3.97 9.50
CA ASN A 82 -21.63 -2.61 9.96
C ASN A 82 -22.77 -1.67 9.53
N THR A 83 -23.54 -1.21 10.51
CA THR A 83 -24.70 -0.31 10.35
C THR A 83 -24.34 1.17 10.44
N SER A 84 -23.07 1.53 10.65
CA SER A 84 -22.69 2.94 10.76
C SER A 84 -22.76 3.64 9.40
N SER A 85 -23.75 4.52 9.23
CA SER A 85 -24.00 5.29 8.01
C SER A 85 -23.03 6.47 7.82
N THR A 86 -21.96 6.55 8.60
CA THR A 86 -21.00 7.66 8.58
C THR A 86 -19.83 7.33 7.67
N PHE A 87 -19.85 7.90 6.46
CA PHE A 87 -18.67 8.03 5.60
C PHE A 87 -17.54 8.81 6.32
N PRO A 88 -16.24 8.54 6.05
CA PRO A 88 -15.66 7.37 5.42
C PRO A 88 -14.85 6.56 6.44
N GLN A 89 -15.30 5.33 6.70
CA GLN A 89 -14.48 4.31 7.35
C GLN A 89 -13.65 3.59 6.30
N PHE A 90 -12.58 2.94 6.75
CA PHE A 90 -11.72 2.16 5.87
C PHE A 90 -11.37 0.85 6.54
N GLY A 91 -11.22 -0.18 5.70
CA GLY A 91 -10.80 -1.50 6.11
C GLY A 91 -9.52 -1.92 5.40
N VAL A 92 -8.82 -2.88 5.98
CA VAL A 92 -7.74 -3.60 5.30
C VAL A 92 -8.37 -4.63 4.35
N SER A 93 -7.98 -4.61 3.08
CA SER A 93 -8.47 -5.57 2.08
C SER A 93 -7.90 -6.97 2.31
N GLU A 94 -8.45 -7.99 1.67
CA GLU A 94 -7.87 -9.35 1.71
C GLU A 94 -6.45 -9.41 1.15
N TYR A 95 -6.14 -8.58 0.14
CA TYR A 95 -4.77 -8.40 -0.33
C TYR A 95 -3.91 -7.71 0.73
N GLY A 96 -4.42 -6.66 1.36
CA GLY A 96 -3.74 -5.94 2.43
C GLY A 96 -3.39 -6.84 3.61
N LYS A 97 -4.30 -7.73 4.04
CA LYS A 97 -4.03 -8.72 5.10
C LYS A 97 -2.84 -9.61 4.76
N LYS A 98 -2.80 -10.13 3.53
CA LYS A 98 -1.64 -10.92 3.04
C LYS A 98 -0.35 -10.10 3.05
N VAL A 99 -0.40 -8.83 2.64
CA VAL A 99 0.77 -7.93 2.67
C VAL A 99 1.25 -7.73 4.11
N LEU A 100 0.35 -7.52 5.07
CA LEU A 100 0.69 -7.30 6.47
C LEU A 100 1.31 -8.54 7.14
N GLU A 101 0.85 -9.74 6.77
CA GLU A 101 1.37 -11.03 7.26
C GLU A 101 2.72 -11.42 6.63
N SER A 102 3.01 -10.88 5.44
CA SER A 102 4.20 -11.26 4.69
C SER A 102 5.47 -10.60 5.22
N LYS A 103 6.56 -11.38 5.25
CA LYS A 103 7.93 -10.88 5.45
C LYS A 103 8.61 -10.42 4.15
N LYS A 104 7.97 -10.65 3.01
CA LYS A 104 8.48 -10.32 1.67
C LYS A 104 7.50 -9.41 0.93
N PRO A 105 7.96 -8.56 0.01
CA PRO A 105 7.05 -7.80 -0.85
C PRO A 105 6.09 -8.75 -1.57
N ILE A 106 4.79 -8.50 -1.45
CA ILE A 106 3.78 -9.17 -2.26
C ILE A 106 3.37 -8.19 -3.35
N PRO A 107 3.54 -8.53 -4.63
CA PRO A 107 3.02 -7.71 -5.72
C PRO A 107 1.49 -7.76 -5.74
N TYR A 108 0.85 -6.63 -6.06
CA TYR A 108 -0.60 -6.60 -6.27
C TYR A 108 -0.94 -7.28 -7.60
N ASP A 109 -1.35 -8.54 -7.52
CA ASP A 109 -1.66 -9.37 -8.67
C ASP A 109 -3.03 -10.07 -8.51
N PRO A 110 -4.14 -9.30 -8.55
CA PRO A 110 -5.47 -9.85 -8.34
C PRO A 110 -5.89 -10.84 -9.43
N THR A 111 -5.30 -10.77 -10.62
CA THR A 111 -5.58 -11.66 -11.75
C THR A 111 -4.63 -12.86 -11.82
N ASN A 112 -3.67 -12.95 -10.89
CA ASN A 112 -2.63 -13.98 -10.87
C ASN A 112 -1.81 -14.03 -12.18
N TYR A 113 -1.58 -12.87 -12.78
CA TYR A 113 -0.80 -12.70 -14.01
C TYR A 113 0.67 -13.11 -13.85
N LEU A 114 1.28 -12.84 -12.70
CA LEU A 114 2.65 -13.30 -12.41
C LEU A 114 2.71 -14.82 -12.30
N GLY A 115 1.70 -15.43 -11.67
CA GLY A 115 1.56 -16.90 -11.67
C GLY A 115 1.35 -17.47 -13.07
N TYR A 116 0.61 -16.76 -13.94
CA TYR A 116 0.50 -17.09 -15.35
C TYR A 116 1.86 -16.99 -16.06
N ILE A 117 2.62 -15.89 -15.87
CA ILE A 117 3.96 -15.75 -16.44
C ILE A 117 4.86 -16.87 -15.97
N ASP A 118 4.97 -17.14 -14.66
CA ASP A 118 5.86 -18.19 -14.14
C ASP A 118 5.53 -19.57 -14.74
N LYS A 119 4.25 -19.90 -14.85
CA LYS A 119 3.78 -21.15 -15.45
C LYS A 119 4.09 -21.25 -16.94
N HIS A 120 4.09 -20.12 -17.64
CA HIS A 120 4.31 -20.06 -19.09
C HIS A 120 5.72 -19.57 -19.48
N ALA A 121 6.56 -19.20 -18.52
CA ALA A 121 7.91 -18.67 -18.74
C ALA A 121 8.77 -19.70 -19.48
N PHE A 122 8.61 -20.99 -19.14
CA PHE A 122 9.28 -22.07 -19.88
C PHE A 122 8.92 -22.03 -21.37
N ILE A 123 7.65 -21.79 -21.73
CA ILE A 123 7.19 -21.71 -23.13
C ILE A 123 7.67 -20.42 -23.82
N LEU A 124 7.73 -19.31 -23.08
CA LEU A 124 8.21 -18.02 -23.59
C LEU A 124 9.71 -18.04 -23.90
N TYR A 125 10.53 -18.70 -23.08
CA TYR A 125 11.99 -18.78 -23.27
C TYR A 125 12.44 -19.93 -24.18
N SER A 126 11.62 -20.97 -24.39
CA SER A 126 11.96 -22.11 -25.26
C SER A 126 11.36 -22.05 -26.66
N ASN A 127 10.44 -21.10 -26.93
CA ASN A 127 9.85 -20.92 -28.26
C ASN A 127 10.23 -19.55 -28.87
N PRO A 128 11.17 -19.53 -29.84
CA PRO A 128 11.70 -18.28 -30.41
C PRO A 128 10.63 -17.42 -31.09
N ILE A 129 9.55 -18.02 -31.60
CA ILE A 129 8.45 -17.29 -32.25
C ILE A 129 7.65 -16.48 -31.22
N VAL A 130 7.42 -17.04 -30.03
CA VAL A 130 6.68 -16.36 -28.96
C VAL A 130 7.54 -15.26 -28.33
N SER A 131 8.83 -15.54 -28.11
CA SER A 131 9.83 -14.54 -27.72
C SER A 131 9.86 -13.35 -28.69
N LEU A 132 9.94 -13.61 -30.00
CA LEU A 132 9.92 -12.56 -31.04
C LEU A 132 8.61 -11.77 -31.02
N LYS A 133 7.46 -12.43 -30.85
CA LYS A 133 6.15 -11.76 -30.83
C LYS A 133 6.00 -10.82 -29.63
N TYR A 134 6.50 -11.20 -28.46
CA TYR A 134 6.54 -10.33 -27.28
C TYR A 134 7.55 -9.18 -27.44
N SER A 135 8.72 -9.45 -28.03
CA SER A 135 9.72 -8.42 -28.31
C SER A 135 9.18 -7.35 -29.29
N ILE A 136 8.52 -7.77 -30.37
CA ILE A 136 7.87 -6.87 -31.34
C ILE A 136 6.76 -6.03 -30.67
N ASN A 137 5.97 -6.62 -29.78
CA ASN A 137 4.95 -5.88 -29.04
C ASN A 137 5.57 -4.85 -28.08
N SER A 138 6.65 -5.18 -27.38
CA SER A 138 7.34 -4.21 -26.51
C SER A 138 7.93 -3.05 -27.32
N GLU A 139 8.49 -3.31 -28.50
CA GLU A 139 9.10 -2.31 -29.36
C GLU A 139 8.04 -1.42 -30.04
N THR A 140 6.88 -1.99 -30.35
CA THR A 140 5.70 -1.25 -30.82
C THR A 140 5.14 -0.35 -29.72
N ILE A 141 5.07 -0.84 -28.48
CA ILE A 141 4.64 -0.03 -27.32
C ILE A 141 5.65 1.09 -27.06
N SER A 142 6.96 0.81 -27.09
CA SER A 142 8.00 1.85 -26.94
C SER A 142 7.90 2.92 -28.02
N ARG A 143 7.68 2.53 -29.29
CA ARG A 143 7.48 3.50 -30.39
C ARG A 143 6.20 4.33 -30.24
N ILE A 144 5.14 3.74 -29.69
CA ILE A 144 3.91 4.48 -29.37
C ILE A 144 4.18 5.47 -28.23
N LEU A 145 4.91 5.05 -27.19
CA LEU A 145 5.26 5.91 -26.06
C LEU A 145 6.20 7.05 -26.48
N GLU A 146 7.20 6.82 -27.32
CA GLU A 146 8.06 7.88 -27.89
C GLU A 146 7.25 8.89 -28.72
N LYS A 147 6.21 8.42 -29.42
CA LYS A 147 5.37 9.29 -30.25
C LYS A 147 4.34 10.07 -29.46
N VAL A 148 3.90 9.54 -28.32
CA VAL A 148 2.92 10.16 -27.41
C VAL A 148 3.61 11.03 -26.36
N TYR A 149 4.85 10.71 -25.99
CA TYR A 149 5.69 11.41 -25.01
C TYR A 149 7.11 11.61 -25.58
N PRO A 150 7.32 12.60 -26.47
CA PRO A 150 8.60 12.78 -27.17
C PRO A 150 9.72 13.40 -26.32
N GLU A 151 9.46 13.73 -25.05
CA GLU A 151 10.44 14.39 -24.15
C GLU A 151 10.83 13.53 -22.93
N ILE A 152 10.70 12.21 -23.03
CA ILE A 152 11.35 11.25 -22.12
C ILE A 152 12.50 10.57 -22.87
#